data_AF-A0A936E155-F1
#
_entry.id   AF-A0A936E155-F1
#
_cell.length_a   1.000
_cell.length_b   1.000
_cell.length_c   1.000
_cell.angle_alpha   90.00
_cell.angle_beta   90.00
_cell.angle_gamma   90.00
#
_symmetry.space_group_name_H-M   'P 1'
#
loop_
_entity.id
_entity.type
_entity.pdbx_description
1 polymer ?
#
loop_
_entity_poly.entity_id
_entity_poly.type
_entity_poly.pdbx_seq_one_letter_code
_entity_poly.pdbx_strand_id
1 'polypeptide(L)'
;MLFDLQIFRFEMLQDPDKQNLITDYEHFVEPLPAKIEFLAPYIEYISLFKVPAINYQIPADYINDFDFELLIQLIAASFSSEIEFVPLENRSDEYEVMITVKSGETEVTKSLSSLWGFQILRLYEIYVDEQLNLELLIHQEINEKEAILAQRQMILSKYKHHMEEIASVTSAQNFTQIISDILKKAV
;
A
#
# COMPACT_ATOMS: atom_id res chain seq x y z
N MET A 1 -9.83 -11.29 8.85
CA MET A 1 -9.10 -10.79 10.03
C MET A 1 -8.43 -9.48 9.67
N LEU A 2 -9.01 -8.37 10.10
CA LEU A 2 -8.43 -7.05 9.90
C LEU A 2 -7.11 -6.96 10.68
N PHE A 3 -6.10 -6.30 10.12
CA PHE A 3 -4.83 -6.10 10.82
C PHE A 3 -5.05 -5.28 12.11
N ASP A 4 -4.49 -5.76 13.23
CA ASP A 4 -4.62 -5.13 14.54
C ASP A 4 -3.26 -4.61 15.01
N LEU A 5 -3.12 -3.28 15.07
CA LEU A 5 -1.88 -2.62 15.45
C LEU A 5 -1.46 -2.93 16.89
N GLN A 6 -2.41 -3.20 17.79
CA GLN A 6 -2.10 -3.52 19.18
C GLN A 6 -1.61 -4.96 19.34
N ILE A 7 -2.15 -5.91 18.55
CA ILE A 7 -1.61 -7.26 18.46
C ILE A 7 -0.19 -7.21 17.89
N PHE A 8 0.01 -6.50 16.77
CA PHE A 8 1.33 -6.30 16.19
C PHE A 8 2.33 -5.72 17.21
N ARG A 9 1.95 -4.64 17.91
CA ARG A 9 2.77 -4.03 18.96
C ARG A 9 3.14 -5.04 20.05
N PHE A 10 2.18 -5.83 20.52
CA PHE A 10 2.42 -6.86 21.53
C PHE A 10 3.43 -7.89 21.04
N GLU A 11 3.26 -8.41 19.83
CA GLU A 11 4.15 -9.41 19.24
C GLU A 11 5.58 -8.86 19.06
N MET A 12 5.73 -7.63 18.55
CA MET A 12 7.03 -6.98 18.40
C MET A 12 7.75 -6.77 19.74
N LEU A 13 7.01 -6.48 20.82
CA LEU A 13 7.59 -6.36 22.16
C LEU A 13 7.99 -7.72 22.77
N GLN A 14 7.45 -8.83 22.27
CA GLN A 14 7.88 -10.18 22.68
C GLN A 14 9.08 -10.68 21.87
N ASP A 15 9.35 -10.08 20.72
CA ASP A 15 10.48 -10.44 19.85
C ASP A 15 11.75 -9.66 20.25
N PRO A 16 12.80 -10.34 20.78
CA PRO A 16 14.01 -9.67 21.25
C PRO A 16 14.73 -8.86 20.16
N ASP A 17 14.57 -9.24 18.89
CA ASP A 17 15.22 -8.59 17.77
C ASP A 17 14.45 -7.34 17.29
N LYS A 18 13.17 -7.20 17.70
CA LYS A 18 12.29 -6.12 17.25
C LYS A 18 11.74 -5.22 18.35
N GLN A 19 11.84 -5.61 19.60
CA GLN A 19 11.34 -4.83 20.75
C GLN A 19 11.89 -3.39 20.80
N ASN A 20 13.12 -3.19 20.32
CA ASN A 20 13.76 -1.87 20.31
C ASN A 20 13.05 -0.92 19.35
N LEU A 21 12.59 -1.39 18.18
CA LEU A 21 11.88 -0.53 17.24
C LEU A 21 10.64 0.11 17.88
N ILE A 22 9.80 -0.70 18.54
CA ILE A 22 8.60 -0.19 19.21
C ILE A 22 8.98 0.75 20.35
N THR A 23 9.93 0.33 21.20
CA THR A 23 10.32 1.11 22.37
C THR A 23 10.92 2.47 21.97
N ASP A 24 11.78 2.48 20.96
CA ASP A 24 12.44 3.68 20.46
C ASP A 24 11.44 4.58 19.72
N TYR A 25 10.58 4.01 18.88
CA TYR A 25 9.51 4.77 18.22
C TYR A 25 8.62 5.47 19.26
N GLU A 26 8.14 4.76 20.28
CA GLU A 26 7.29 5.34 21.32
C GLU A 26 8.01 6.40 22.17
N HIS A 27 9.33 6.30 22.28
CA HIS A 27 10.16 7.27 23.00
C HIS A 27 10.42 8.55 22.20
N PHE A 28 10.75 8.42 20.91
CA PHE A 28 11.23 9.52 20.07
C PHE A 28 10.16 10.15 19.19
N VAL A 29 9.09 9.42 18.86
CA VAL A 29 8.03 9.85 17.94
C VAL A 29 6.74 10.06 18.71
N GLU A 30 6.00 8.98 18.99
CA GLU A 30 4.75 9.01 19.74
C GLU A 30 4.34 7.61 20.23
N PRO A 31 3.52 7.50 21.30
CA PRO A 31 2.92 6.22 21.69
C PRO A 31 2.09 5.61 20.55
N LEU A 32 2.20 4.29 20.33
CA LEU A 32 1.45 3.64 19.25
C LEU A 32 -0.07 3.76 19.51
N PRO A 33 -0.85 4.31 18.57
CA PRO A 33 -2.29 4.41 18.71
C PRO A 33 -2.96 3.05 18.56
N ALA A 34 -4.24 2.99 18.92
CA ALA A 34 -5.04 1.77 18.79
C ALA A 34 -5.26 1.32 17.33
N LYS A 35 -5.22 2.27 16.37
CA LYS A 35 -5.44 1.99 14.95
C LYS A 35 -4.41 2.70 14.08
N ILE A 36 -4.12 2.11 12.92
CA ILE A 36 -3.13 2.63 11.97
C ILE A 36 -3.48 4.03 11.47
N GLU A 37 -4.77 4.36 11.32
CA GLU A 37 -5.18 5.64 10.73
C GLU A 37 -4.80 6.85 11.59
N PHE A 38 -4.42 6.62 12.85
CA PHE A 38 -3.95 7.63 13.78
C PHE A 38 -2.44 7.66 13.96
N LEU A 39 -1.71 6.77 13.28
CA LEU A 39 -0.25 6.68 13.37
C LEU A 39 0.38 7.83 12.57
N ALA A 40 1.41 8.50 13.09
CA ALA A 40 2.06 9.65 12.45
C ALA A 40 2.42 9.41 10.96
N PRO A 41 3.18 8.37 10.58
CA PRO A 41 3.47 8.07 9.17
C PRO A 41 2.21 7.83 8.34
N TYR A 42 1.11 7.37 8.94
CA TYR A 42 -0.15 7.25 8.22
C TYR A 42 -0.74 8.61 7.89
N ILE A 43 -0.88 9.46 8.89
CA ILE A 43 -1.46 10.80 8.74
C ILE A 43 -0.63 11.62 7.75
N GLU A 44 0.70 11.57 7.89
CA GLU A 44 1.60 12.44 7.13
C GLU A 44 1.90 11.94 5.72
N TYR A 45 1.88 10.62 5.49
CA TYR A 45 2.40 10.04 4.25
C TYR A 45 1.51 8.94 3.65
N ILE A 46 1.23 7.84 4.37
CA ILE A 46 0.53 6.67 3.81
C ILE A 46 -0.89 7.04 3.32
N SER A 47 -1.58 7.92 4.04
CA SER A 47 -2.94 8.36 3.69
C SER A 47 -3.02 9.12 2.35
N LEU A 48 -1.89 9.57 1.80
CA LEU A 48 -1.79 10.28 0.52
C LEU A 48 -1.89 9.34 -0.69
N PHE A 49 -1.71 8.04 -0.50
CA PHE A 49 -1.79 7.00 -1.54
C PHE A 49 -3.24 6.56 -1.79
N LYS A 50 -4.10 7.51 -2.16
CA LYS A 50 -5.51 7.23 -2.42
C LYS A 50 -5.67 6.28 -3.60
N VAL A 51 -6.40 5.19 -3.38
CA VAL A 51 -6.77 4.25 -4.43
C VAL A 51 -7.93 4.84 -5.22
N PRO A 52 -7.78 5.08 -6.54
CA PRO A 52 -8.88 5.57 -7.35
C PRO A 52 -10.02 4.55 -7.40
N ALA A 53 -11.21 4.99 -7.80
CA ALA A 53 -12.38 4.11 -7.97
C ALA A 53 -12.21 3.22 -9.23
N ILE A 54 -11.32 2.24 -9.13
CA ILE A 54 -11.03 1.23 -10.13
C ILE A 54 -11.38 -0.15 -9.58
N ASN A 55 -11.83 -1.05 -10.45
CA ASN A 55 -12.06 -2.44 -10.06
C ASN A 55 -10.73 -3.18 -10.13
N TYR A 56 -10.34 -3.86 -9.05
CA TYR A 56 -9.13 -4.67 -9.04
C TYR A 56 -9.37 -6.01 -8.37
N GLN A 57 -8.59 -7.01 -8.76
CA GLN A 57 -8.70 -8.35 -8.23
C GLN A 57 -8.08 -8.44 -6.84
N ILE A 58 -8.84 -9.05 -5.93
CA ILE A 58 -8.41 -9.43 -4.59
C ILE A 58 -8.70 -10.92 -4.38
N PRO A 59 -7.99 -11.58 -3.46
CA PRO A 59 -8.25 -12.98 -3.13
C PRO A 59 -9.69 -13.21 -2.67
N ALA A 60 -10.45 -14.01 -3.42
CA ALA A 60 -11.89 -14.22 -3.18
C ALA A 60 -12.19 -14.80 -1.79
N ASP A 61 -11.31 -15.66 -1.28
CA ASP A 61 -11.47 -16.32 0.02
C ASP A 61 -11.29 -15.36 1.21
N TYR A 62 -10.71 -14.18 0.99
CA TYR A 62 -10.31 -13.25 2.05
C TYR A 62 -10.91 -11.83 1.91
N ILE A 63 -11.95 -11.66 1.07
CA ILE A 63 -12.56 -10.35 0.77
C ILE A 63 -12.98 -9.60 2.04
N ASN A 64 -13.61 -10.31 2.99
CA ASN A 64 -14.06 -9.72 4.25
C ASN A 64 -13.02 -9.82 5.36
N ASP A 65 -11.87 -10.42 5.05
CA ASP A 65 -10.85 -10.63 6.03
C ASP A 65 -9.92 -9.43 6.15
N PHE A 66 -9.55 -8.77 5.07
CA PHE A 66 -8.54 -7.71 5.10
C PHE A 66 -9.07 -6.37 4.59
N ASP A 67 -8.42 -5.30 5.02
CA ASP A 67 -8.64 -3.96 4.48
C ASP A 67 -7.71 -3.73 3.29
N PHE A 68 -8.12 -4.20 2.11
CA PHE A 68 -7.30 -4.14 0.90
C PHE A 68 -6.95 -2.72 0.47
N GLU A 69 -7.75 -1.71 0.83
CA GLU A 69 -7.40 -0.32 0.53
C GLU A 69 -6.21 0.13 1.38
N LEU A 70 -6.23 -0.16 2.68
CA LEU A 70 -5.10 0.09 3.57
C LEU A 70 -3.85 -0.70 3.14
N LEU A 71 -4.01 -1.95 2.72
CA LEU A 71 -2.90 -2.76 2.21
C LEU A 71 -2.25 -2.13 0.99
N ILE A 72 -3.06 -1.68 0.02
CA ILE A 72 -2.56 -0.99 -1.19
C ILE A 72 -1.84 0.30 -0.81
N GLN A 73 -2.39 1.09 0.12
CA GLN A 73 -1.74 2.30 0.62
C GLN A 73 -0.36 1.99 1.21
N LEU A 74 -0.26 0.94 2.02
CA LEU A 74 1.00 0.48 2.63
C LEU A 74 2.01 0.00 1.58
N ILE A 75 1.60 -0.83 0.62
CA ILE A 75 2.46 -1.31 -0.47
C ILE A 75 2.96 -0.12 -1.30
N ALA A 76 2.08 0.81 -1.65
CA ALA A 76 2.41 1.96 -2.49
C ALA A 76 3.35 2.96 -1.80
N ALA A 77 3.23 3.10 -0.48
CA ALA A 77 4.07 3.97 0.34
C ALA A 77 5.47 3.39 0.61
N SER A 78 5.64 2.07 0.43
CA SER A 78 6.85 1.33 0.78
C SER A 78 8.08 1.75 0.00
N PHE A 79 9.24 1.67 0.67
CA PHE A 79 10.55 1.90 0.03
C PHE A 79 11.13 0.61 -0.58
N SER A 80 10.64 -0.54 -0.12
CA SER A 80 11.10 -1.88 -0.51
C SER A 80 10.22 -2.55 -1.57
N SER A 81 9.12 -1.91 -1.99
CA SER A 81 8.24 -2.46 -3.02
C SER A 81 7.70 -1.43 -4.00
N GLU A 82 7.27 -1.95 -5.15
CA GLU A 82 6.52 -1.22 -6.16
C GLU A 82 5.16 -1.89 -6.37
N ILE A 83 4.16 -1.08 -6.67
CA ILE A 83 2.82 -1.51 -7.02
C ILE A 83 2.49 -1.10 -8.45
N GLU A 84 1.86 -1.99 -9.20
CA GLU A 84 1.39 -1.75 -10.55
C GLU A 84 -0.03 -2.30 -10.72
N PHE A 85 -0.87 -1.55 -11.41
CA PHE A 85 -2.23 -1.98 -11.77
C PHE A 85 -2.23 -2.36 -13.25
N VAL A 86 -2.31 -3.66 -13.53
CA VAL A 86 -2.23 -4.21 -14.88
C VAL A 86 -3.64 -4.54 -15.37
N PRO A 87 -4.13 -3.95 -16.48
CA PRO A 87 -5.45 -4.28 -17.03
C PRO A 87 -5.55 -5.77 -17.37
N LEU A 88 -6.68 -6.40 -17.06
CA LEU A 88 -6.92 -7.78 -17.46
C LEU A 88 -7.17 -7.88 -18.97
N GLU A 89 -6.56 -8.87 -19.63
CA GLU A 89 -6.64 -9.06 -21.10
C GLU A 89 -8.08 -9.09 -21.64
N ASN A 90 -9.05 -9.57 -20.83
CA ASN A 90 -10.44 -9.75 -21.23
C ASN A 90 -11.43 -8.78 -20.56
N ARG A 91 -10.95 -7.88 -19.68
CA ARG A 91 -11.77 -6.92 -18.93
C ARG A 91 -10.96 -5.65 -18.71
N SER A 92 -11.05 -4.72 -19.64
CA SER A 92 -10.21 -3.50 -19.63
C SER A 92 -10.53 -2.54 -18.48
N ASP A 93 -11.68 -2.73 -17.82
CA ASP A 93 -12.16 -2.00 -16.65
C ASP A 93 -11.83 -2.69 -15.31
N GLU A 94 -11.17 -3.85 -15.36
CA GLU A 94 -10.66 -4.59 -14.20
C GLU A 94 -9.14 -4.71 -14.26
N TYR A 95 -8.50 -4.59 -13.10
CA TYR A 95 -7.05 -4.60 -12.96
C TYR A 95 -6.59 -5.77 -12.08
N GLU A 96 -5.45 -6.36 -12.40
CA GLU A 96 -4.67 -7.16 -11.47
C GLU A 96 -3.69 -6.23 -10.73
N VAL A 97 -3.52 -6.44 -9.43
CA VAL A 97 -2.55 -5.67 -8.63
C VAL A 97 -1.27 -6.47 -8.52
N MET A 98 -0.21 -6.01 -9.17
CA MET A 98 1.11 -6.63 -9.11
C MET A 98 1.95 -5.95 -8.04
N ILE A 99 2.51 -6.75 -7.14
CA ILE A 99 3.40 -6.32 -6.06
C ILE A 99 4.79 -6.83 -6.39
N THR A 100 5.73 -5.90 -6.54
CA THR A 100 7.13 -6.22 -6.81
C THR A 100 7.95 -5.83 -5.58
N VAL A 101 8.58 -6.81 -4.94
CA VAL A 101 9.45 -6.60 -3.78
C VAL A 101 10.91 -6.70 -4.21
N LYS A 102 11.72 -5.72 -3.83
CA LYS A 102 13.16 -5.65 -4.15
C LYS A 102 14.00 -5.86 -2.90
N SER A 103 14.93 -6.81 -2.97
CA SER A 103 15.90 -7.09 -1.93
C SER A 103 17.28 -7.32 -2.55
N GLY A 104 18.12 -6.30 -2.54
CA GLY A 104 19.41 -6.32 -3.23
C GLY A 104 19.26 -6.59 -4.73
N GLU A 105 19.93 -7.63 -5.22
CA GLU A 105 19.86 -8.07 -6.62
C GLU A 105 18.64 -8.96 -6.94
N THR A 106 17.82 -9.27 -5.93
CA THR A 106 16.64 -10.11 -6.11
C THR A 106 15.37 -9.29 -6.19
N GLU A 107 14.55 -9.60 -7.18
CA GLU A 107 13.24 -9.00 -7.40
C GLU A 107 12.21 -10.13 -7.51
N VAL A 108 11.10 -10.00 -6.79
CA VAL A 108 9.99 -10.95 -6.82
C VAL A 108 8.71 -10.19 -7.07
N THR A 109 8.02 -10.56 -8.14
CA THR A 109 6.71 -10.00 -8.50
C THR A 109 5.62 -11.04 -8.28
N LYS A 110 4.53 -10.65 -7.59
CA LYS A 110 3.34 -11.49 -7.37
C LYS A 110 2.07 -10.69 -7.58
N SER A 111 1.02 -11.38 -8.03
CA SER A 111 -0.34 -10.83 -8.07
C SER A 111 -0.94 -10.87 -6.66
N LEU A 112 -1.59 -9.78 -6.25
CA LEU A 112 -2.32 -9.68 -4.98
C LEU A 112 -3.42 -10.72 -4.91
N SER A 113 -4.14 -10.95 -6.02
CA SER A 113 -5.24 -11.93 -6.08
C SER A 113 -4.79 -13.37 -5.83
N SER A 114 -3.50 -13.66 -6.00
CA SER A 114 -2.89 -14.98 -5.78
C SER A 114 -2.37 -15.23 -4.36
N LEU A 115 -2.37 -14.20 -3.49
CA LEU A 115 -1.79 -14.31 -2.16
C LEU A 115 -2.69 -15.05 -1.17
N TRP A 116 -2.05 -15.84 -0.31
CA TRP A 116 -2.73 -16.54 0.79
C TRP A 116 -2.87 -15.61 1.99
N GLY A 117 -3.86 -15.82 2.85
CA GLY A 117 -4.16 -14.92 3.97
C GLY A 117 -2.96 -14.65 4.89
N PHE A 118 -2.11 -15.65 5.16
CA PHE A 118 -0.90 -15.46 5.97
C PHE A 118 0.15 -14.58 5.25
N GLN A 119 0.21 -14.62 3.92
CA GLN A 119 1.09 -13.75 3.14
C GLN A 119 0.59 -12.31 3.19
N ILE A 120 -0.73 -12.12 3.12
CA ILE A 120 -1.38 -10.80 3.22
C ILE A 120 -1.14 -10.19 4.60
N LEU A 121 -1.38 -10.95 5.68
CA LEU A 121 -1.09 -10.50 7.04
C LEU A 121 0.39 -10.09 7.18
N ARG A 122 1.30 -10.93 6.65
CA ARG A 122 2.73 -10.65 6.71
C ARG A 122 3.12 -9.37 5.95
N LEU A 123 2.43 -9.03 4.87
CA LEU A 123 2.64 -7.75 4.18
C LEU A 123 2.28 -6.56 5.06
N TYR A 124 1.14 -6.59 5.78
CA TYR A 124 0.83 -5.52 6.74
C TYR A 124 1.94 -5.34 7.77
N GLU A 125 2.38 -6.44 8.39
CA GLU A 125 3.44 -6.40 9.40
C GLU A 125 4.72 -5.80 8.84
N ILE A 126 5.17 -6.24 7.66
CA ILE A 126 6.40 -5.75 7.02
C ILE A 126 6.30 -4.26 6.72
N TYR A 127 5.19 -3.80 6.14
CA TYR A 127 5.08 -2.40 5.76
C TYR A 127 4.85 -1.48 6.96
N VAL A 128 4.12 -1.91 7.99
CA VAL A 128 4.02 -1.13 9.23
C VAL A 128 5.38 -1.04 9.92
N ASP A 129 6.11 -2.16 10.03
CA ASP A 129 7.48 -2.23 10.56
C ASP A 129 8.42 -1.26 9.82
N GLU A 130 8.41 -1.28 8.48
CA GLU A 130 9.18 -0.37 7.63
C GLU A 130 8.82 1.10 7.90
N GLN A 131 7.53 1.45 7.94
CA GLN A 131 7.10 2.84 8.13
C GLN A 131 7.43 3.37 9.53
N LEU A 132 7.33 2.54 10.58
CA LEU A 132 7.79 2.91 11.92
C LEU A 132 9.30 3.16 11.94
N ASN A 133 10.09 2.30 11.28
CA ASN A 133 11.53 2.45 11.23
C ASN A 133 11.96 3.72 10.46
N LEU A 134 11.34 4.01 9.32
CA LEU A 134 11.60 5.24 8.56
C LEU A 134 11.26 6.49 9.37
N GLU A 135 10.14 6.48 10.09
CA GLU A 135 9.73 7.61 10.92
C GLU A 135 10.65 7.81 12.12
N LEU A 136 11.13 6.73 12.73
CA LEU A 136 12.13 6.77 13.79
C LEU A 136 13.44 7.42 13.29
N LEU A 137 13.92 7.01 12.11
CA LEU A 137 15.12 7.58 11.49
C LEU A 137 14.96 9.09 11.19
N ILE A 138 13.78 9.52 10.73
CA ILE A 138 13.46 10.95 10.54
C ILE A 138 13.64 11.75 11.84
N HIS A 139 13.32 11.17 12.99
CA HIS A 139 13.38 11.83 14.29
C HIS A 139 14.77 11.77 14.93
N GLN A 140 15.57 10.75 14.61
CA GLN A 140 16.88 10.53 15.22
C GLN A 140 18.04 11.13 14.40
N GLU A 141 17.95 11.11 13.08
CA GLU A 141 19.10 11.37 12.20
C GLU A 141 18.79 12.45 11.15
N ILE A 142 19.39 13.64 11.30
CA ILE A 142 19.15 14.78 10.40
C ILE A 142 19.49 14.47 8.94
N ASN A 143 20.58 13.73 8.70
CA ASN A 143 21.01 13.39 7.33
C ASN A 143 20.06 12.38 6.67
N GLU A 144 19.63 11.36 7.41
CA GLU A 144 18.66 10.36 6.92
C GLU A 144 17.29 11.00 6.69
N LYS A 145 16.88 11.95 7.55
CA LYS A 145 15.63 12.68 7.41
C LYS A 145 15.47 13.30 6.02
N GLU A 146 16.46 14.04 5.54
CA GLU A 146 16.37 14.70 4.22
C GLU A 146 16.24 13.68 3.09
N ALA A 147 17.01 12.59 3.14
CA ALA A 147 16.97 11.51 2.15
C ALA A 147 15.60 10.79 2.16
N ILE A 148 15.10 10.43 3.34
CA ILE A 148 13.80 9.75 3.49
C ILE A 148 12.67 10.65 3.00
N LEU A 149 12.64 11.94 3.38
CA LEU A 149 11.59 12.86 2.93
C LEU A 149 11.63 13.08 1.41
N ALA A 150 12.83 13.18 0.82
CA ALA A 150 12.97 13.26 -0.64
C ALA A 150 12.48 12.00 -1.34
N GLN A 151 12.78 10.82 -0.79
CA GLN A 151 12.33 9.54 -1.33
C GLN A 151 10.80 9.36 -1.18
N ARG A 152 10.21 9.74 -0.04
CA ARG A 152 8.75 9.80 0.16
C ARG A 152 8.08 10.64 -0.93
N GLN A 153 8.62 11.84 -1.19
CA GLN A 153 8.09 12.73 -2.22
C GLN A 153 8.20 12.12 -3.63
N MET A 154 9.32 11.48 -3.94
CA MET A 154 9.52 10.81 -5.23
C MET A 154 8.52 9.67 -5.45
N ILE A 155 8.37 8.77 -4.46
CA ILE A 155 7.45 7.63 -4.52
C ILE A 155 6.01 8.12 -4.68
N LEU A 156 5.59 9.09 -3.87
CA LEU A 156 4.24 9.67 -3.97
C LEU A 156 3.98 10.31 -5.34
N SER A 157 4.98 11.01 -5.90
CA SER A 157 4.85 11.65 -7.21
C SER A 157 4.72 10.61 -8.33
N LYS A 158 5.53 9.53 -8.29
CA LYS A 158 5.43 8.41 -9.23
C LYS A 158 4.06 7.75 -9.14
N TYR A 159 3.57 7.49 -7.92
CA TYR A 159 2.26 6.87 -7.71
C TYR A 159 1.12 7.75 -8.24
N LYS A 160 1.11 9.05 -7.92
CA LYS A 160 0.08 9.98 -8.41
C LYS A 160 0.03 10.03 -9.93
N HIS A 161 1.20 10.12 -10.58
CA HIS A 161 1.28 10.10 -12.03
C HIS A 161 0.69 8.82 -12.62
N HIS A 162 1.06 7.67 -12.07
CA HIS A 162 0.51 6.38 -12.51
C HIS A 162 -1.01 6.29 -12.32
N MET A 163 -1.54 6.81 -11.20
CA MET A 163 -2.99 6.83 -10.95
C MET A 163 -3.74 7.79 -11.90
N GLU A 164 -3.14 8.92 -12.27
CA GLU A 164 -3.71 9.83 -13.27
C GLU A 164 -3.80 9.17 -14.65
N GLU A 165 -2.77 8.42 -15.05
CA GLU A 165 -2.79 7.65 -16.31
C GLU A 165 -3.93 6.63 -16.31
N ILE A 166 -4.05 5.83 -15.25
CA ILE A 166 -5.14 4.85 -15.10
C ILE A 166 -6.50 5.55 -15.17
N ALA A 167 -6.71 6.60 -14.38
CA ALA A 167 -7.98 7.34 -14.36
C ALA A 167 -8.37 7.90 -15.74
N SER A 168 -7.37 8.38 -16.51
CA SER A 168 -7.59 8.87 -17.87
C SER A 168 -8.05 7.77 -18.83
N VAL A 169 -7.46 6.58 -18.73
CA VAL A 169 -7.79 5.41 -19.55
C VAL A 169 -9.19 4.90 -19.21
N THR A 170 -9.50 4.71 -17.92
CA THR A 170 -10.82 4.25 -17.46
C THR A 170 -11.93 5.22 -17.89
N SER A 171 -11.69 6.53 -17.81
CA SER A 171 -12.65 7.55 -18.25
C SER A 171 -12.93 7.48 -19.76
N ALA A 172 -11.89 7.29 -20.57
CA ALA A 172 -12.03 7.17 -22.03
C ALA A 172 -12.78 5.89 -22.45
N GLN A 173 -12.52 4.77 -21.76
CA GLN A 173 -13.22 3.50 -22.01
C GLN A 173 -14.72 3.61 -21.67
N ASN A 174 -15.05 4.17 -20.50
CA ASN A 174 -16.43 4.37 -20.08
C ASN A 174 -17.22 5.21 -21.08
N PHE A 175 -16.63 6.30 -21.58
CA PHE A 175 -17.27 7.14 -22.60
C PHE A 175 -17.54 6.37 -23.90
N THR A 176 -16.58 5.57 -24.34
CA THR A 176 -16.70 4.74 -25.55
C THR A 176 -17.81 3.69 -25.41
N GLN A 177 -17.88 3.03 -24.25
CA GLN A 177 -18.91 2.04 -23.95
C GLN A 177 -20.31 2.65 -23.92
N ILE A 178 -20.48 3.82 -23.29
CA ILE A 178 -21.75 4.56 -23.27
C ILE A 178 -22.23 4.88 -24.69
N ILE A 179 -21.34 5.36 -25.57
CA ILE A 179 -21.70 5.63 -26.98
C ILE A 179 -22.14 4.34 -27.69
N SER A 180 -21.39 3.24 -27.52
CA SER A 180 -21.71 1.94 -28.11
C SER A 180 -23.12 1.46 -27.69
N ASP A 181 -23.45 1.58 -26.41
CA ASP A 181 -24.74 1.15 -25.88
C ASP A 181 -25.91 2.04 -26.31
N ILE A 182 -25.67 3.35 -26.47
CA ILE A 182 -26.66 4.27 -27.06
C ILE A 182 -26.93 3.88 -28.52
N LEU A 183 -25.89 3.62 -29.31
CA LEU A 183 -26.03 3.24 -30.72
C LEU A 183 -26.74 1.89 -30.89
N LYS A 184 -26.47 0.91 -30.02
CA LYS A 184 -27.15 -0.40 -30.03
C LYS A 184 -28.63 -0.31 -29.67
N LYS A 185 -29.04 0.64 -28.83
CA LYS A 185 -30.45 0.86 -28.45
C LYS A 185 -31.25 1.67 -29.47
N ALA A 186 -30.58 2.30 -30.44
CA ALA A 186 -31.20 3.10 -31.48
C ALA A 186 -31.55 2.30 -32.75
N VAL A 187 -31.27 0.99 -32.77
CA VAL A 187 -31.60 0.02 -33.83
C VAL A 187 -32.64 -0.95 -33.30
#